data_AF-A0A6I5NFJ2-F1
#
_entry.id   AF-A0A6I5NFJ2-F1
#
_cell.length_a   1.000
_cell.length_b   1.000
_cell.length_c   1.000
_cell.angle_alpha   90.00
_cell.angle_beta   90.00
_cell.angle_gamma   90.00
#
_symmetry.space_group_name_H-M   'P 1'
#
loop_
_entity.id
_entity.type
_entity.pdbx_description
1 polymer ?
#
loop_
_entity_poly.entity_id
_entity_poly.type
_entity_poly.pdbx_seq_one_letter_code
_entity_poly.pdbx_strand_id
1 'polypeptide(L)'
;RPSNWMLEGWVGAFLGRQGYYSAAPEPAKTYMSDAEWAYWYEGNPAANDIVDPFGKTLAKAGSVRDGGSFEERFGNIVVWNSTMDENTYLVQKWNEFIAS
;
A
#
# COMPACT_ATOMS: atom_id res chain seq x y z
N ARG A 1 -1.44 28.39 6.81
CA ARG A 1 -1.12 26.94 6.79
C ARG A 1 -1.92 26.27 5.67
N PRO A 2 -1.43 26.14 4.42
CA PRO A 2 -2.23 25.52 3.39
C PRO A 2 -1.57 24.23 2.91
N SER A 3 -1.65 23.13 3.68
CA SER A 3 -1.03 21.84 3.27
C SER A 3 -1.54 20.64 4.08
N ASN A 4 -2.85 20.50 4.33
CA ASN A 4 -3.33 19.23 4.90
C ASN A 4 -4.69 18.74 4.37
N TRP A 5 -5.38 19.49 3.51
CA TRP A 5 -6.68 19.06 2.97
C TRP A 5 -6.61 17.72 2.23
N MET A 6 -5.50 17.44 1.51
CA MET A 6 -5.29 16.14 0.86
C MET A 6 -5.13 14.96 1.86
N LEU A 7 -4.77 15.26 3.10
CA LEU A 7 -4.64 14.30 4.21
C LEU A 7 -5.83 14.36 5.18
N GLU A 8 -6.77 15.28 4.96
CA GLU A 8 -8.05 15.33 5.65
C GLU A 8 -8.93 14.22 5.07
N GLY A 9 -8.72 13.01 5.61
CA GLY A 9 -9.60 11.83 5.62
C GLY A 9 -10.48 11.52 4.41
N TRP A 10 -11.38 12.42 4.05
CA TRP A 10 -12.28 12.31 2.90
C TRP A 10 -11.54 12.04 1.58
N VAL A 11 -10.48 12.79 1.28
CA VAL A 11 -9.69 12.56 0.05
C VAL A 11 -9.03 11.18 0.09
N GLY A 12 -8.52 10.78 1.27
CA GLY A 12 -7.93 9.46 1.48
C GLY A 12 -8.93 8.32 1.31
N ALA A 13 -10.16 8.46 1.81
CA ALA A 13 -11.23 7.50 1.63
C ALA A 13 -11.74 7.44 0.18
N PHE A 14 -11.86 8.61 -0.47
CA PHE A 14 -12.25 8.70 -1.87
C PHE A 14 -11.26 7.97 -2.79
N LEU A 15 -9.95 8.19 -2.57
CA LEU A 15 -8.88 7.49 -3.27
C LEU A 15 -8.82 6.00 -2.89
N GLY A 16 -9.08 5.68 -1.62
CA GLY A 16 -9.24 4.32 -1.09
C GLY A 16 -10.24 3.50 -1.88
N ARG A 17 -11.41 4.08 -2.19
CA ARG A 17 -12.43 3.44 -3.02
C ARG A 17 -12.01 3.23 -4.47
N GLN A 18 -10.92 3.84 -4.95
CA GLN A 18 -10.33 3.56 -6.27
C GLN A 18 -9.16 2.57 -6.20
N GLY A 19 -8.85 2.06 -5.00
CA GLY A 19 -7.76 1.12 -4.76
C GLY A 19 -6.41 1.77 -4.43
N TYR A 20 -6.37 3.08 -4.19
CA TYR A 20 -5.18 3.82 -3.75
C TYR A 20 -5.14 3.97 -2.24
N TYR A 21 -3.96 3.85 -1.63
CA TYR A 21 -3.83 3.98 -0.18
C TYR A 21 -3.44 5.39 0.24
N SER A 22 -4.11 5.91 1.27
CA SER A 22 -3.75 7.17 1.90
C SER A 22 -2.46 7.02 2.71
N ALA A 23 -1.57 8.02 2.62
CA ALA A 23 -0.39 8.13 3.50
C ALA A 23 -0.77 8.37 4.98
N ALA A 24 -1.98 8.83 5.24
CA ALA A 24 -2.58 8.94 6.57
C ALA A 24 -3.84 8.05 6.62
N PRO A 25 -3.72 6.78 7.05
CA PRO A 25 -4.84 5.85 7.06
C PRO A 25 -5.86 6.13 8.18
N GLU A 26 -5.44 6.64 9.35
CA GLU A 26 -6.32 6.90 10.49
C GLU A 26 -7.45 7.92 10.18
N PRO A 27 -7.15 9.10 9.59
CA PRO A 27 -8.20 10.02 9.19
C PRO A 27 -9.05 9.49 8.03
N ALA A 28 -8.52 8.63 7.17
CA ALA A 28 -9.26 8.06 6.06
C ALA A 28 -10.30 7.03 6.54
N LYS A 29 -9.94 6.25 7.57
CA LYS A 29 -10.82 5.24 8.18
C LYS A 29 -12.16 5.81 8.62
N THR A 30 -12.20 7.04 9.15
CA THR A 30 -13.45 7.67 9.62
C THR A 30 -14.45 8.00 8.51
N TYR A 31 -14.02 8.02 7.25
CA TYR A 31 -14.85 8.27 6.08
C TYR A 31 -15.10 7.01 5.23
N MET A 32 -14.57 5.87 5.67
CA MET A 32 -14.77 4.56 5.05
C MET A 32 -15.75 3.74 5.88
N SER A 33 -16.51 2.88 5.22
CA SER A 33 -17.29 1.86 5.91
C SER A 33 -16.38 0.72 6.40
N ASP A 34 -16.80 0.01 7.44
CA ASP A 34 -16.06 -1.13 7.97
C ASP A 34 -15.82 -2.22 6.91
N ALA A 35 -16.79 -2.41 6.00
CA ALA A 35 -16.66 -3.36 4.90
C ALA A 35 -15.58 -2.94 3.87
N GLU A 36 -15.48 -1.65 3.57
CA GLU A 36 -14.42 -1.12 2.70
C GLU A 36 -13.06 -1.22 3.39
N TRP A 37 -12.98 -0.90 4.69
CA TRP A 37 -11.75 -1.03 5.47
C TRP A 37 -11.26 -2.48 5.53
N ALA A 38 -12.14 -3.42 5.86
CA ALA A 38 -11.81 -4.83 5.93
C ALA A 38 -11.31 -5.38 4.59
N TYR A 39 -11.92 -4.97 3.48
CA TYR A 39 -11.49 -5.41 2.15
C TYR A 39 -10.16 -4.78 1.71
N TRP A 40 -9.98 -3.47 1.91
CA TRP A 40 -8.80 -2.76 1.41
C TRP A 40 -7.58 -2.87 2.33
N TYR A 41 -7.78 -2.82 3.64
CA TYR A 41 -6.69 -2.76 4.63
C TYR A 41 -6.43 -4.10 5.31
N GLU A 42 -7.48 -4.84 5.68
CA GLU A 42 -7.33 -6.13 6.39
C GLU A 42 -7.17 -7.32 5.43
N GLY A 43 -7.47 -7.15 4.14
CA GLY A 43 -7.41 -8.22 3.15
C GLY A 43 -8.53 -9.25 3.27
N ASN A 44 -9.60 -8.94 4.02
CA ASN A 44 -10.75 -9.80 4.20
C ASN A 44 -11.62 -9.89 2.93
N PRO A 45 -12.43 -10.95 2.76
CA PRO A 45 -13.41 -11.02 1.68
C PRO A 45 -14.37 -9.82 1.73
N ALA A 46 -14.72 -9.27 0.57
CA ALA A 46 -15.67 -8.17 0.47
C ALA A 46 -17.02 -8.58 1.08
N ALA A 47 -17.42 -7.98 2.20
CA ALA A 47 -18.69 -8.31 2.85
C ALA A 47 -19.91 -7.89 2.00
N ASN A 48 -19.76 -6.81 1.23
CA ASN A 48 -20.75 -6.27 0.29
C ASN A 48 -20.05 -5.91 -1.03
N ASP A 49 -20.84 -5.58 -2.05
CA ASP A 49 -20.31 -5.04 -3.30
C ASP A 49 -19.55 -3.73 -3.02
N ILE A 50 -18.26 -3.73 -3.35
CA ILE A 50 -17.38 -2.57 -3.24
C ILE A 50 -17.56 -1.73 -4.49
N VAL A 51 -17.97 -0.47 -4.30
CA VAL A 51 -18.21 0.47 -5.39
C VAL A 51 -17.19 1.62 -5.36
N ASP A 52 -16.79 2.04 -6.56
CA ASP A 52 -16.10 3.29 -6.83
C ASP A 52 -16.96 4.48 -6.33
N PRO A 53 -16.37 5.63 -5.95
CA PRO A 53 -17.14 6.86 -5.68
C PRO A 53 -18.15 7.27 -6.77
N PHE A 54 -17.95 6.86 -8.01
CA PHE A 54 -18.81 7.08 -9.18
C PHE A 54 -19.87 5.98 -9.39
N GLY A 55 -19.97 5.01 -8.47
CA GLY A 55 -21.01 3.97 -8.47
C GLY A 55 -20.71 2.73 -9.32
N LYS A 56 -19.48 2.59 -9.83
CA LYS A 56 -19.05 1.39 -10.57
C LYS A 56 -18.61 0.30 -9.59
N THR A 57 -19.16 -0.91 -9.71
CA THR A 57 -18.71 -2.06 -8.90
C THR A 57 -17.27 -2.43 -9.23
N LEU A 58 -16.39 -2.38 -8.24
CA LEU A 58 -14.98 -2.75 -8.32
C LEU A 58 -14.74 -4.18 -7.85
N ALA A 59 -15.46 -4.61 -6.81
CA ALA A 59 -15.36 -5.95 -6.27
C ALA A 59 -16.77 -6.41 -5.84
N LYS A 60 -17.13 -7.65 -6.17
CA LYS A 60 -18.42 -8.22 -5.73
C LYS A 60 -18.29 -8.78 -4.31
N ALA A 61 -19.41 -8.89 -3.60
CA ALA A 61 -19.45 -9.60 -2.33
C ALA A 61 -18.79 -10.99 -2.44
N GLY A 62 -17.93 -11.33 -1.48
CA GLY A 62 -17.14 -12.56 -1.43
C GLY A 62 -15.86 -12.55 -2.25
N SER A 63 -15.58 -11.51 -3.04
CA SER A 63 -14.29 -11.39 -3.72
C SER A 63 -13.19 -11.09 -2.70
N VAL A 64 -12.05 -11.76 -2.86
CA VAL A 64 -10.84 -11.57 -2.05
C VAL A 64 -9.80 -10.94 -2.96
N ARG A 65 -9.16 -9.87 -2.49
CA ARG A 65 -8.13 -9.17 -3.25
C ARG A 65 -6.82 -9.96 -3.18
N ASP A 66 -6.13 -10.06 -4.31
CA ASP A 66 -4.82 -10.71 -4.38
C ASP A 66 -3.73 -9.87 -3.69
N GLY A 67 -2.79 -10.53 -3.02
CA GLY A 67 -1.68 -9.91 -2.28
C GLY A 67 -1.90 -9.67 -0.79
N GLY A 68 -3.00 -10.17 -0.20
CA GLY A 68 -3.21 -10.14 1.25
C GLY A 68 -3.55 -8.75 1.81
N SER A 69 -3.32 -8.58 3.11
CA SER A 69 -3.55 -7.35 3.85
C SER A 69 -2.64 -6.20 3.39
N PHE A 70 -3.00 -4.98 3.75
CA PHE A 70 -2.17 -3.80 3.49
C PHE A 70 -0.76 -3.96 4.10
N GLU A 71 -0.67 -4.52 5.31
CA GLU A 71 0.63 -4.76 5.98
C GLU A 71 1.48 -5.79 5.23
N GLU A 72 0.89 -6.88 4.74
CA GLU A 72 1.62 -7.89 3.97
C GLU A 72 2.12 -7.32 2.62
N ARG A 73 1.35 -6.42 1.99
CA ARG A 73 1.76 -5.76 0.74
C ARG A 73 2.89 -4.77 0.96
N PHE A 74 2.81 -3.94 2.00
CA PHE A 74 3.83 -2.92 2.28
C PHE A 74 5.05 -3.50 3.02
N GLY A 75 4.92 -4.65 3.68
CA GLY A 75 6.00 -5.34 4.36
C GLY A 75 6.93 -6.13 3.42
N ASN A 76 6.44 -6.55 2.26
CA ASN A 76 7.20 -7.34 1.29
C ASN A 76 7.76 -6.50 0.12
N ILE A 77 8.08 -5.22 0.35
CA ILE A 77 8.69 -4.37 -0.68
C ILE A 77 10.14 -4.79 -0.87
N VAL A 78 10.44 -5.40 -2.02
CA VAL A 78 11.80 -5.72 -2.43
C VAL A 78 12.30 -4.64 -3.40
N VAL A 79 13.30 -3.86 -2.96
CA VAL A 79 13.93 -2.82 -3.78
C VAL A 79 15.08 -3.42 -4.56
N TRP A 80 14.92 -3.48 -5.89
CA TRP A 80 15.87 -4.12 -6.82
C TRP A 80 17.21 -3.40 -6.99
N ASN A 81 17.38 -2.21 -6.41
CA ASN A 81 18.63 -1.43 -6.38
C ASN A 81 19.17 -1.25 -4.96
N SER A 82 18.90 -2.20 -4.06
CA SER A 82 19.61 -2.25 -2.78
C SER A 82 20.96 -2.93 -2.99
N THR A 83 22.04 -2.23 -2.65
CA THR A 83 23.36 -2.87 -2.55
C THR A 83 23.34 -3.77 -1.32
N MET A 84 23.86 -5.00 -1.43
CA MET A 84 24.04 -5.88 -0.27
C MET A 84 24.90 -5.20 0.79
N ASP A 85 24.71 -5.59 2.06
CA ASP A 85 25.48 -5.04 3.19
C ASP A 85 27.00 -5.29 3.00
N GLU A 86 27.37 -6.37 2.33
CA GLU A 86 28.74 -6.77 2.03
C GLU A 86 29.34 -6.09 0.79
N ASN A 87 28.61 -5.20 0.11
CA ASN A 87 29.08 -4.56 -1.12
C ASN A 87 30.41 -3.81 -0.91
N THR A 88 30.61 -3.16 0.24
CA THR A 88 31.89 -2.51 0.58
C THR A 88 33.05 -3.49 0.66
N TYR A 89 32.83 -4.69 1.23
CA TYR A 89 33.84 -5.74 1.32
C TYR A 89 34.20 -6.29 -0.07
N LEU A 90 33.21 -6.51 -0.93
CA LEU A 90 33.42 -6.98 -2.30
C LEU A 90 34.21 -5.96 -3.14
N VAL A 91 33.91 -4.66 -3.02
CA VAL A 91 34.67 -3.60 -3.70
C VAL A 91 36.13 -3.55 -3.23
N GLN A 92 36.39 -3.73 -1.93
CA GLN A 92 37.75 -3.81 -1.39
C GLN A 92 38.52 -5.00 -1.96
N LYS A 93 37.92 -6.19 -1.96
CA LYS A 93 38.54 -7.40 -2.51
C LYS A 93 38.79 -7.33 -4.02
N TRP A 94 37.88 -6.70 -4.76
CA TRP A 94 38.06 -6.46 -6.18
C TRP A 94 39.24 -5.52 -6.47
N ASN A 95 39.40 -4.45 -5.67
CA ASN A 95 40.55 -3.55 -5.81
C ASN A 95 41.87 -4.24 -5.44
N GLU A 96 41.89 -5.10 -4.41
CA GLU A 96 43.04 -5.93 -4.08
C GLU A 96 43.42 -6.88 -5.24
N PHE A 97 42.43 -7.42 -5.96
CA PHE A 97 42.63 -8.31 -7.10
C PHE A 97 43.11 -7.58 -8.37
N ILE A 98 42.62 -6.37 -8.66
CA ILE A 98 43.07 -5.58 -9.84
C ILE A 98 44.44 -4.95 -9.62
N ALA A 99 44.82 -4.64 -8.38
CA ALA A 99 46.11 -4.02 -8.06
C ALA A 99 47.29 -5.02 -8.03
N SER A 100 47.08 -6.31 -8.35
CA SER A 100 48.12 -7.33 -8.54
C SER A 100 48.46 -7.54 -10.00
#